data_AF-A0A061FV36-F1
#
_entry.id   AF-A0A061FV36-F1
#
_cell.length_a   1.000
_cell.length_b   1.000
_cell.length_c   1.000
_cell.angle_alpha   90.00
_cell.angle_beta   90.00
_cell.angle_gamma   90.00
#
_symmetry.space_group_name_H-M   'P 1'
#
loop_
_entity.id
_entity.type
_entity.pdbx_description
1 polymer ?
#
loop_
_entity_poly.entity_id
_entity_poly.type
_entity_poly.pdbx_seq_one_letter_code
_entity_poly.pdbx_strand_id
1 'polypeptide(L)'
;MEKKQSGSPPSLIDSTVVPGDVVLDLSSMTNQTIMLGGGLRQYTPCVEDTVLGIVVDSKADNFLIDIKGPVLAFLPVLAFEGGTRRNIPKFEVGTLLYLRVVKANFGMNPELSCTDASGKAAEFGPLKDGYMFETSTGLSRKLLSSPTCPVLEALGKKLSFEIAVGLNGRVWVNAATPDTIVVVANAIMNSESLSGAQQIIMVEHLLKNIQ
;
A
#
# COMPACT_ATOMS: atom_id res chain seq x y z
N MET A 1 -14.71 -63.30 -8.37
CA MET A 1 -13.38 -62.82 -8.80
C MET A 1 -13.63 -61.82 -9.92
N GLU A 2 -13.32 -60.53 -9.88
CA GLU A 2 -12.45 -59.71 -9.02
C GLU A 2 -13.04 -58.28 -8.95
N LYS A 3 -12.82 -57.60 -7.82
CA LYS A 3 -13.09 -56.16 -7.65
C LYS A 3 -12.06 -55.37 -8.45
N LYS A 4 -12.49 -54.30 -9.13
CA LYS A 4 -11.59 -53.22 -9.55
C LYS A 4 -12.01 -51.93 -8.85
N GLN A 5 -11.24 -51.54 -7.83
CA GLN A 5 -11.25 -50.21 -7.23
C GLN A 5 -10.71 -49.20 -8.25
N SER A 6 -11.39 -48.06 -8.42
CA SER A 6 -10.82 -46.87 -9.04
C SER A 6 -10.92 -45.72 -8.06
N GLY A 7 -9.76 -45.22 -7.63
CA GLY A 7 -9.58 -44.29 -6.53
C GLY A 7 -10.25 -42.93 -6.71
N SER A 8 -10.61 -42.34 -5.57
CA SER A 8 -10.97 -40.93 -5.44
C SER A 8 -9.81 -40.04 -5.89
N PRO A 9 -10.07 -38.91 -6.56
CA PRO A 9 -9.02 -37.93 -6.85
C PRO A 9 -8.46 -37.36 -5.54
N PRO A 10 -7.17 -36.99 -5.49
CA PRO A 10 -6.56 -36.45 -4.28
C PRO A 10 -7.31 -35.17 -3.88
N SER A 11 -7.86 -35.16 -2.67
CA SER A 11 -8.46 -33.97 -2.10
C SER A 11 -7.35 -32.95 -1.86
N LEU A 12 -7.52 -31.73 -2.38
CA LEU A 12 -6.59 -30.59 -2.31
C LEU A 12 -6.35 -30.04 -0.88
N ILE A 13 -6.55 -30.86 0.16
CA ILE A 13 -6.55 -30.46 1.56
C ILE A 13 -5.40 -31.14 2.33
N ASP A 14 -4.17 -30.92 1.89
CA ASP A 14 -2.99 -31.15 2.74
C ASP A 14 -1.94 -30.06 2.44
N SER A 15 -2.35 -28.79 2.63
CA SER A 15 -1.39 -27.69 2.70
C SER A 15 -1.24 -27.26 4.15
N THR A 16 0.02 -27.11 4.57
CA THR A 16 0.43 -26.76 5.93
C THR A 16 -0.16 -25.41 6.32
N VAL A 17 -1.07 -25.42 7.30
CA VAL A 17 -1.62 -24.21 7.92
C VAL A 17 -0.51 -23.54 8.72
N VAL A 18 -0.17 -22.30 8.37
CA VAL A 18 0.82 -21.51 9.10
C VAL A 18 0.13 -20.53 10.06
N PRO A 19 0.81 -20.09 11.14
CA PRO A 19 0.26 -19.07 12.03
C PRO A 19 -0.11 -17.80 11.24
N GLY A 20 -1.41 -17.49 11.15
CA GLY A 20 -1.93 -16.35 10.40
C GLY A 20 -2.97 -16.71 9.33
N ASP A 21 -3.09 -17.98 8.96
CA ASP A 21 -4.10 -18.42 8.00
C ASP A 21 -5.52 -18.29 8.56
N VAL A 22 -6.40 -17.64 7.80
CA VAL A 22 -7.85 -17.64 8.07
C VAL A 22 -8.45 -18.86 7.37
N VAL A 23 -8.70 -19.92 8.13
CA VAL A 23 -9.40 -21.10 7.64
C VAL A 23 -10.90 -20.80 7.63
N LEU A 24 -11.48 -20.67 6.43
CA LEU A 24 -12.93 -20.51 6.26
C LEU A 24 -13.56 -21.87 5.92
N ASP A 25 -14.52 -22.29 6.74
CA ASP A 25 -15.35 -23.45 6.44
C ASP A 25 -16.46 -23.07 5.45
N LEU A 26 -16.28 -23.51 4.20
CA LEU A 26 -17.16 -23.19 3.07
C LEU A 26 -18.38 -24.12 2.97
N SER A 27 -18.49 -25.14 3.84
CA SER A 27 -19.56 -26.14 3.77
C SER A 27 -20.98 -25.57 4.01
N SER A 28 -21.08 -24.39 4.60
CA SER A 28 -22.35 -23.74 4.97
C SER A 28 -22.74 -22.53 4.11
N MET A 29 -21.88 -22.10 3.17
CA MET A 29 -22.05 -20.83 2.43
C MET A 29 -22.26 -21.05 0.92
N THR A 30 -23.33 -21.76 0.54
CA THR A 30 -23.53 -22.24 -0.84
C THR A 30 -23.98 -21.20 -1.89
N ASN A 31 -23.97 -19.89 -1.59
CA ASN A 31 -24.37 -18.86 -2.57
C ASN A 31 -23.80 -17.45 -2.24
N GLN A 32 -22.63 -17.37 -1.62
CA GLN A 32 -22.00 -16.08 -1.29
C GLN A 32 -20.66 -15.92 -2.02
N THR A 33 -20.42 -14.73 -2.59
CA THR A 33 -19.09 -14.36 -3.09
C THR A 33 -18.23 -13.95 -1.91
N ILE A 34 -17.28 -14.80 -1.54
CA ILE A 34 -16.33 -14.51 -0.46
C ILE A 34 -15.08 -13.89 -1.08
N MET A 35 -14.90 -12.59 -0.87
CA MET A 35 -13.63 -11.93 -1.16
C MET A 35 -12.70 -12.10 0.04
N LEU A 36 -11.75 -13.03 -0.08
CA LEU A 36 -10.64 -13.08 0.86
C LEU A 36 -9.83 -11.78 0.71
N GLY A 37 -9.87 -10.93 1.74
CA GLY A 37 -9.04 -9.72 1.77
C GLY A 37 -7.55 -10.09 1.66
N GLY A 38 -6.78 -9.36 0.86
CA GLY A 38 -5.35 -9.62 0.62
C GLY A 38 -4.41 -9.33 1.80
N GLY A 39 -4.87 -9.46 3.04
CA GLY A 39 -4.15 -9.03 4.26
C GLY A 39 -2.77 -9.66 4.46
N LEU A 40 -2.50 -10.81 3.84
CA LEU A 40 -1.22 -11.52 3.90
C LEU A 40 -0.57 -11.75 2.53
N ARG A 41 -1.22 -11.31 1.45
CA ARG A 41 -0.69 -11.46 0.09
C ARG A 41 0.13 -10.23 -0.27
N GLN A 42 1.25 -10.46 -0.96
CA GLN A 42 2.02 -9.44 -1.64
C GLN A 42 1.08 -8.52 -2.41
N TYR A 43 1.38 -7.21 -2.42
CA TYR A 43 0.54 -6.24 -3.11
C TYR A 43 0.39 -6.62 -4.59
N THR A 44 -0.87 -6.72 -5.05
CA THR A 44 -1.18 -6.91 -6.46
C THR A 44 -1.63 -5.58 -7.03
N PRO A 45 -0.92 -5.01 -8.03
CA PRO A 45 -1.31 -3.75 -8.64
C PRO A 45 -2.71 -3.82 -9.26
N CYS A 46 -3.57 -2.87 -8.92
CA CYS A 46 -4.86 -2.66 -9.55
C CYS A 46 -4.88 -1.28 -10.22
N VAL A 47 -5.63 -1.16 -11.32
CA VAL A 47 -5.82 0.13 -12.00
C VAL A 47 -6.52 1.10 -11.04
N GLU A 48 -6.10 2.37 -11.07
CA GLU A 48 -6.51 3.46 -10.16
C GLU A 48 -5.90 3.42 -8.76
N ASP A 49 -5.14 2.39 -8.38
CA ASP A 49 -4.50 2.36 -7.08
C ASP A 49 -3.48 3.52 -6.94
N THR A 50 -3.51 4.19 -5.79
CA THR A 50 -2.44 5.10 -5.37
C THR A 50 -1.39 4.33 -4.59
N VAL A 51 -0.12 4.48 -4.96
CA VAL A 51 1.00 3.70 -4.42
C VAL A 51 2.22 4.57 -4.18
N LEU A 52 3.05 4.13 -3.22
CA LEU A 52 4.37 4.69 -3.02
C LEU A 52 5.44 3.80 -3.66
N GLY A 53 6.14 4.35 -4.63
CA GLY A 53 7.16 3.67 -5.41
C GLY A 53 8.56 4.24 -5.14
N ILE A 54 9.57 3.38 -5.17
CA ILE A 54 10.98 3.79 -5.07
C ILE A 54 11.62 3.62 -6.44
N VAL A 55 12.31 4.65 -6.94
CA VAL A 55 13.03 4.59 -8.21
C VAL A 55 14.20 3.61 -8.08
N VAL A 56 14.21 2.58 -8.91
CA VAL A 56 15.28 1.56 -8.95
C VAL A 56 16.28 1.87 -10.06
N ASP A 57 15.80 2.32 -11.21
CA ASP A 57 16.61 2.61 -12.38
C ASP A 57 15.94 3.66 -13.28
N SER A 58 16.74 4.37 -14.07
CA SER A 58 16.28 5.37 -15.03
C SER A 58 16.77 5.01 -16.42
N LYS A 59 15.83 4.79 -17.34
CA LYS A 59 16.10 4.54 -18.77
C LYS A 59 15.62 5.72 -19.60
N ALA A 60 16.04 5.75 -20.87
CA ALA A 60 15.77 6.87 -21.79
C ALA A 60 14.27 7.21 -21.90
N ASP A 61 13.39 6.20 -21.92
CA ASP A 61 11.95 6.39 -22.13
C ASP A 61 11.11 6.11 -20.87
N ASN A 62 11.67 5.43 -19.85
CA ASN A 62 10.93 4.98 -18.67
C ASN A 62 11.82 4.94 -17.42
N PHE A 63 11.23 5.24 -16.26
CA PHE A 63 11.80 4.93 -14.95
C PHE A 63 11.31 3.55 -14.49
N LEU A 64 12.19 2.73 -13.93
CA LEU A 64 11.81 1.49 -13.26
C LEU A 64 11.59 1.77 -11.79
N ILE A 65 10.45 1.33 -11.28
CA ILE A 65 9.98 1.67 -9.93
C ILE A 65 9.57 0.40 -9.21
N ASP A 66 10.09 0.24 -7.99
CA ASP A 66 9.65 -0.80 -7.09
C ASP A 66 8.41 -0.33 -6.31
N ILE A 67 7.30 -1.02 -6.51
CA ILE A 67 6.02 -0.79 -5.83
C ILE A 67 5.65 -1.91 -4.86
N LYS A 68 6.59 -2.79 -4.47
CA LYS A 68 6.33 -3.98 -3.63
C LYS A 68 5.35 -4.98 -4.26
N GLY A 69 5.26 -4.95 -5.59
CA GLY A 69 4.50 -5.92 -6.39
C GLY A 69 5.34 -7.15 -6.76
N PRO A 70 4.76 -8.10 -7.51
CA PRO A 70 5.48 -9.28 -8.00
C PRO A 70 6.53 -8.93 -9.07
N VAL A 71 6.38 -7.79 -9.75
CA VAL A 71 7.28 -7.28 -10.80
C VAL A 71 7.48 -5.78 -10.62
N LEU A 72 8.62 -5.27 -11.11
CA LEU A 72 8.88 -3.83 -11.15
C LEU A 72 7.90 -3.13 -12.09
N ALA A 73 7.47 -1.93 -11.71
CA ALA A 73 6.62 -1.08 -12.51
C ALA A 73 7.45 -0.16 -13.41
N PHE A 74 6.84 0.36 -14.48
CA PHE A 74 7.44 1.40 -15.29
C PHE A 74 6.63 2.70 -15.22
N LEU A 75 7.35 3.81 -15.10
CA LEU A 75 6.80 5.16 -15.18
C LEU A 75 7.35 5.83 -16.44
N PRO A 76 6.52 6.08 -17.46
CA PRO A 76 6.93 6.78 -18.66
C PRO A 76 7.47 8.18 -18.35
N VAL A 77 8.54 8.60 -19.02
CA VAL A 77 9.16 9.93 -18.79
C VAL A 77 8.24 11.12 -19.11
N LEU A 78 7.15 10.87 -19.83
CA LEU A 78 6.14 11.87 -20.19
C LEU A 78 4.89 11.82 -19.29
N ALA A 79 4.77 10.84 -18.38
CA ALA A 79 3.61 10.67 -17.52
C ALA A 79 3.66 11.60 -16.28
N PHE A 80 3.90 12.88 -16.54
CA PHE A 80 3.98 13.96 -15.56
C PHE A 80 3.17 15.16 -16.05
N GLU A 81 2.75 16.02 -15.12
CA GLU A 81 2.14 17.29 -15.51
C GLU A 81 3.11 18.12 -16.35
N GLY A 82 2.71 18.44 -17.59
CA GLY A 82 3.55 19.18 -18.53
C GLY A 82 4.70 18.37 -19.14
N GLY A 83 4.64 17.03 -19.09
CA GLY A 83 5.64 16.14 -19.68
C GLY A 83 5.87 16.40 -21.18
N THR A 84 7.03 16.97 -21.51
CA THR A 84 7.49 17.15 -22.90
C THR A 84 8.90 16.62 -23.04
N ARG A 85 9.34 16.26 -24.26
CA ARG A 85 10.72 15.80 -24.51
C ARG A 85 11.82 16.80 -24.08
N ARG A 86 11.45 18.05 -23.82
CA ARG A 86 12.36 19.11 -23.34
C ARG A 86 12.39 19.21 -21.82
N ASN A 87 11.36 18.75 -21.13
CA ASN A 87 11.19 18.86 -19.68
C ASN A 87 10.97 17.48 -19.06
N ILE A 88 11.98 16.61 -19.21
CA ILE A 88 11.97 15.28 -18.59
C ILE A 88 12.49 15.43 -17.16
N PRO A 89 11.72 15.05 -16.13
CA PRO A 89 12.21 15.09 -14.75
C PRO A 89 13.37 14.12 -14.57
N LYS A 90 14.34 14.48 -13.73
CA LYS A 90 15.48 13.61 -13.41
C LYS A 90 15.34 13.13 -11.98
N PHE A 91 14.99 11.85 -11.81
CA PHE A 91 14.96 11.20 -10.50
C PHE A 91 16.23 10.39 -10.28
N GLU A 92 16.77 10.48 -9.08
CA GLU A 92 17.88 9.64 -8.65
C GLU A 92 17.36 8.28 -8.17
N VAL A 93 18.18 7.24 -8.29
CA VAL A 93 17.87 5.93 -7.71
C VAL A 93 17.70 6.08 -6.20
N GLY A 94 16.63 5.51 -5.65
CA GLY A 94 16.23 5.67 -4.26
C GLY A 94 15.21 6.78 -4.00
N THR A 95 14.87 7.60 -5.00
CA THR A 95 13.82 8.63 -4.83
C THR A 95 12.46 7.98 -4.58
N LEU A 96 11.74 8.45 -3.55
CA LEU A 96 10.37 8.04 -3.26
C LEU A 96 9.37 8.89 -4.05
N LEU A 97 8.42 8.21 -4.70
CA LEU A 97 7.41 8.84 -5.55
C LEU A 97 6.01 8.39 -5.11
N TYR A 98 5.07 9.32 -5.05
CA TYR A 98 3.65 9.04 -4.94
C TYR A 98 3.02 8.99 -6.34
N LEU A 99 2.43 7.86 -6.67
CA LEU A 99 2.09 7.48 -8.04
C LEU A 99 0.71 6.85 -8.10
N ARG A 100 0.10 6.89 -9.29
CA ARG A 100 -1.10 6.13 -9.60
C ARG A 100 -0.81 5.02 -10.60
N VAL A 101 -1.41 3.86 -10.40
CA VAL A 101 -1.40 2.75 -11.35
C VAL A 101 -2.41 3.03 -12.47
N VAL A 102 -1.95 3.14 -13.71
CA VAL A 102 -2.79 3.38 -14.89
C VAL A 102 -3.10 2.09 -15.64
N LYS A 103 -2.13 1.17 -15.70
CA LYS A 103 -2.33 -0.14 -16.32
C LYS A 103 -1.76 -1.23 -15.44
N ALA A 104 -2.56 -2.27 -15.19
CA ALA A 104 -2.14 -3.45 -14.45
C ALA A 104 -2.74 -4.69 -15.12
N ASN A 105 -2.05 -5.18 -16.15
CA ASN A 105 -2.45 -6.40 -16.86
C ASN A 105 -1.68 -7.60 -16.34
N PHE A 106 -2.36 -8.73 -16.20
CA PHE A 106 -1.72 -9.98 -15.77
C PHE A 106 -0.63 -10.40 -16.78
N GLY A 107 0.58 -10.64 -16.30
CA GLY A 107 1.73 -11.03 -17.13
C GLY A 107 2.50 -9.88 -17.79
N MET A 108 2.10 -8.63 -17.58
CA MET A 108 2.85 -7.43 -17.99
C MET A 108 3.29 -6.63 -16.76
N ASN A 109 4.39 -5.89 -16.89
CA ASN A 109 4.76 -4.94 -15.86
C ASN A 109 3.69 -3.81 -15.80
N PRO A 110 3.32 -3.35 -14.59
CA PRO A 110 2.34 -2.30 -14.43
C PRO A 110 2.89 -0.94 -14.86
N GLU A 111 2.01 -0.10 -15.39
CA GLU A 111 2.28 1.27 -15.83
C GLU A 111 1.81 2.26 -14.77
N LEU A 112 2.67 3.20 -14.41
CA LEU A 112 2.41 4.24 -13.43
C LEU A 112 2.29 5.62 -14.10
N SER A 113 1.64 6.56 -13.41
CA SER A 113 1.61 7.97 -13.77
C SER A 113 1.73 8.87 -12.55
N CYS A 114 2.31 10.06 -12.74
CA CYS A 114 2.31 11.16 -11.78
C CYS A 114 1.18 12.16 -12.03
N THR A 115 0.08 11.72 -12.63
CA THR A 115 -1.09 12.58 -12.89
C THR A 115 -2.38 11.90 -12.48
N ASP A 116 -3.37 12.72 -12.13
CA ASP A 116 -4.76 12.27 -12.01
C ASP A 116 -5.37 11.89 -13.37
N ALA A 117 -6.64 11.50 -13.35
CA ALA A 117 -7.37 11.06 -14.55
C ALA A 117 -7.63 12.24 -15.51
N SER A 118 -7.47 13.47 -15.02
CA SER A 118 -7.60 14.71 -15.78
C SER A 118 -6.26 15.22 -16.32
N GLY A 119 -5.14 14.55 -16.01
CA GLY A 119 -3.80 14.91 -16.47
C GLY A 119 -3.09 15.99 -15.62
N LYS A 120 -3.58 16.31 -14.43
CA LYS A 120 -2.94 17.25 -13.49
C LYS A 120 -2.10 16.51 -12.45
N ALA A 121 -1.07 17.14 -11.88
CA ALA A 121 -0.20 16.48 -10.91
C ALA A 121 -0.91 16.11 -9.61
N ALA A 122 -2.00 16.79 -9.24
CA ALA A 122 -2.94 16.40 -8.16
C ALA A 122 -2.32 15.59 -6.99
N GLU A 123 -1.23 16.13 -6.40
CA GLU A 123 -0.48 15.56 -5.26
C GLU A 123 0.46 14.38 -5.55
N PHE A 124 0.49 13.86 -6.78
CA PHE A 124 1.47 12.91 -7.27
C PHE A 124 2.81 13.56 -7.58
N GLY A 125 3.88 12.78 -7.42
CA GLY A 125 5.25 13.23 -7.68
C GLY A 125 6.23 12.81 -6.60
N PRO A 126 7.43 13.43 -6.58
CA PRO A 126 8.45 13.09 -5.62
C PRO A 126 8.09 13.56 -4.21
N LEU A 127 8.21 12.65 -3.25
CA LEU A 127 8.14 12.96 -1.84
C LEU A 127 9.57 13.18 -1.33
N LYS A 128 9.83 14.38 -0.84
CA LYS A 128 11.13 14.79 -0.30
C LYS A 128 11.04 14.87 1.21
N ASP A 129 12.16 14.54 1.85
CA ASP A 129 12.26 14.52 3.30
C ASP A 129 11.21 13.57 3.93
N GLY A 130 11.09 13.57 5.26
CA GLY A 130 10.19 12.67 5.96
C GLY A 130 10.71 11.23 6.10
N TYR A 131 9.80 10.34 6.49
CA TYR A 131 10.09 8.95 6.82
C TYR A 131 9.07 8.03 6.17
N MET A 132 9.56 7.03 5.44
CA MET A 132 8.73 5.98 4.84
C MET A 132 8.88 4.68 5.63
N PHE A 133 7.76 4.06 5.95
CA PHE A 133 7.70 2.76 6.60
C PHE A 133 6.67 1.86 5.92
N GLU A 134 6.80 0.56 6.21
CA GLU A 134 5.91 -0.45 5.65
C GLU A 134 4.82 -0.84 6.65
N THR A 135 3.65 -1.14 6.12
CA THR A 135 2.46 -1.60 6.85
C THR A 135 1.78 -2.74 6.08
N SER A 136 0.79 -3.39 6.68
CA SER A 136 -0.06 -4.28 5.90
C SER A 136 -0.90 -3.51 4.89
N THR A 137 -1.24 -4.17 3.78
CA THR A 137 -2.18 -3.59 2.79
C THR A 137 -3.57 -3.36 3.41
N GLY A 138 -3.92 -4.14 4.44
CA GLY A 138 -5.14 -3.98 5.21
C GLY A 138 -5.15 -2.68 6.01
N LEU A 139 -4.05 -2.36 6.71
CA LEU A 139 -3.90 -1.10 7.41
C LEU A 139 -3.90 0.08 6.44
N SER A 140 -3.18 -0.01 5.31
CA SER A 140 -3.17 1.06 4.30
C SER A 140 -4.58 1.39 3.77
N ARG A 141 -5.40 0.36 3.50
CA ARG A 141 -6.82 0.56 3.14
C ARG A 141 -7.64 1.21 4.26
N LYS A 142 -7.40 0.84 5.51
CA LYS A 142 -8.06 1.47 6.68
C LYS A 142 -7.62 2.93 6.87
N LEU A 143 -6.38 3.27 6.58
CA LEU A 143 -5.90 4.66 6.68
C LEU A 143 -6.55 5.57 5.64
N LEU A 144 -6.80 5.03 4.43
CA LEU A 144 -7.49 5.72 3.33
C LEU A 144 -9.03 5.61 3.37
N SER A 145 -9.60 4.91 4.35
CA SER A 145 -11.05 4.72 4.40
C SER A 145 -11.79 5.99 4.83
N SER A 146 -13.05 6.09 4.41
CA SER A 146 -14.00 7.09 4.89
C SER A 146 -15.12 6.39 5.69
N PRO A 147 -15.39 6.79 6.94
CA PRO A 147 -14.81 7.92 7.68
C PRO A 147 -13.33 7.71 8.02
N THR A 148 -12.62 8.82 8.24
CA THR A 148 -11.17 8.85 8.52
C THR A 148 -10.81 7.92 9.67
N CYS A 149 -9.68 7.21 9.53
CA CYS A 149 -9.20 6.27 10.54
C CYS A 149 -9.02 6.97 11.90
N PRO A 150 -9.54 6.41 13.01
CA PRO A 150 -9.50 7.06 14.33
C PRO A 150 -8.08 7.46 14.78
N VAL A 151 -7.07 6.66 14.43
CA VAL A 151 -5.67 6.97 14.73
C VAL A 151 -5.21 8.28 14.07
N LEU A 152 -5.58 8.51 12.80
CA LEU A 152 -5.20 9.73 12.07
C LEU A 152 -5.97 10.94 12.59
N GLU A 153 -7.27 10.77 12.89
CA GLU A 153 -8.08 11.84 13.45
C GLU A 153 -7.55 12.29 14.83
N ALA A 154 -7.15 11.34 15.68
CA ALA A 154 -6.58 11.64 16.99
C ALA A 154 -5.22 12.35 16.88
N LEU A 155 -4.35 11.90 15.98
CA LEU A 155 -3.04 12.53 15.74
C LEU A 155 -3.20 13.96 15.17
N GLY A 156 -4.06 14.13 14.16
CA GLY A 156 -4.26 15.42 13.47
C GLY A 156 -4.87 16.52 14.34
N LYS A 157 -5.53 16.16 15.46
CA LYS A 157 -6.04 17.14 16.45
C LYS A 157 -4.93 17.86 17.23
N LYS A 158 -3.73 17.28 17.29
CA LYS A 158 -2.64 17.76 18.16
C LYS A 158 -1.33 18.01 17.43
N LEU A 159 -1.09 17.30 16.32
CA LEU A 159 0.14 17.37 15.56
C LEU A 159 -0.15 17.86 14.13
N SER A 160 0.74 18.70 13.61
CA SER A 160 0.76 19.07 12.20
C SER A 160 1.77 18.19 11.47
N PHE A 161 1.27 17.36 10.55
CA PHE A 161 2.08 16.45 9.74
C PHE A 161 1.42 16.25 8.37
N GLU A 162 2.23 15.87 7.40
CA GLU A 162 1.82 15.40 6.09
C GLU A 162 1.91 13.88 6.05
N ILE A 163 1.00 13.24 5.33
CA ILE A 163 0.99 11.80 5.17
C ILE A 163 0.61 11.45 3.73
N ALA A 164 1.32 10.48 3.16
CA ALA A 164 0.95 9.83 1.91
C ALA A 164 0.84 8.33 2.17
N VAL A 165 -0.28 7.72 1.78
CA VAL A 165 -0.54 6.30 2.00
C VAL A 165 -0.65 5.62 0.64
N GLY A 166 0.19 4.62 0.40
CA GLY A 166 0.10 3.74 -0.75
C GLY A 166 -0.65 2.45 -0.41
N LEU A 167 -1.58 2.04 -1.27
CA LEU A 167 -2.31 0.78 -1.13
C LEU A 167 -1.40 -0.47 -1.18
N ASN A 168 -0.16 -0.28 -1.58
CA ASN A 168 0.91 -1.27 -1.55
C ASN A 168 1.53 -1.54 -0.18
N GLY A 169 0.98 -0.98 0.90
CA GLY A 169 1.51 -1.22 2.24
C GLY A 169 2.72 -0.35 2.55
N ARG A 170 2.88 0.79 1.87
CA ARG A 170 3.91 1.78 2.16
C ARG A 170 3.22 3.06 2.61
N VAL A 171 3.77 3.68 3.64
CA VAL A 171 3.26 4.95 4.20
C VAL A 171 4.44 5.88 4.36
N TRP A 172 4.26 7.13 3.95
CA TRP A 172 5.23 8.19 4.13
C TRP A 172 4.63 9.26 5.03
N VAL A 173 5.43 9.76 5.98
CA VAL A 173 5.05 10.80 6.93
C VAL A 173 6.13 11.87 6.97
N ASN A 174 5.72 13.13 6.99
CA ASN A 174 6.61 14.26 7.16
C ASN A 174 6.04 15.25 8.18
N ALA A 175 6.90 15.87 8.98
CA ALA A 175 6.51 16.87 9.97
C ALA A 175 7.69 17.79 10.27
N ALA A 176 7.41 18.89 10.97
CA ALA A 176 8.44 19.88 11.29
C ALA A 176 9.56 19.35 12.20
N THR A 177 9.26 18.36 13.05
CA THR A 177 10.26 17.76 13.97
C THR A 177 10.35 16.24 13.78
N PRO A 178 11.56 15.65 13.84
CA PRO A 178 11.75 14.21 13.76
C PRO A 178 10.97 13.44 14.84
N ASP A 179 10.85 14.00 16.05
CA ASP A 179 10.10 13.38 17.15
C ASP A 179 8.62 13.18 16.80
N THR A 180 8.02 14.18 16.14
CA THR A 180 6.64 14.11 15.63
C THR A 180 6.52 13.00 14.59
N ILE A 181 7.47 12.91 13.66
CA ILE A 181 7.49 11.86 12.62
C ILE A 181 7.55 10.47 13.27
N VAL A 182 8.45 10.28 14.22
CA VAL A 182 8.63 8.99 14.93
C VAL A 182 7.36 8.60 15.68
N VAL A 183 6.73 9.53 16.38
CA VAL A 183 5.48 9.28 17.12
C VAL A 183 4.35 8.91 16.17
N VAL A 184 4.17 9.66 15.09
CA VAL A 184 3.11 9.39 14.10
C VAL A 184 3.32 8.01 13.46
N ALA A 185 4.55 7.71 13.03
CA ALA A 185 4.87 6.41 12.43
C ALA A 185 4.62 5.25 13.42
N ASN A 186 5.07 5.40 14.67
CA ASN A 186 4.86 4.39 15.71
C ASN A 186 3.38 4.21 16.06
N ALA A 187 2.62 5.30 16.15
CA ALA A 187 1.18 5.23 16.40
C ALA A 187 0.46 4.49 15.26
N ILE A 188 0.81 4.77 14.01
CA ILE A 188 0.20 4.09 12.86
C ILE A 188 0.57 2.61 12.85
N MET A 189 1.85 2.25 12.97
CA MET A 189 2.30 0.86 12.94
C MET A 189 1.65 0.01 14.05
N ASN A 190 1.50 0.56 15.26
CA ASN A 190 0.89 -0.15 16.38
C ASN A 190 -0.65 -0.15 16.35
N SER A 191 -1.28 0.62 15.46
CA SER A 191 -2.74 0.73 15.39
C SER A 191 -3.44 -0.48 14.76
N GLU A 192 -2.70 -1.33 14.05
CA GLU A 192 -3.27 -2.38 13.19
C GLU A 192 -4.16 -3.38 13.93
N SER A 193 -3.71 -3.83 15.10
CA SER A 193 -4.38 -4.81 15.96
C SER A 193 -5.33 -4.19 16.98
N LEU A 194 -5.46 -2.86 16.99
CA LEU A 194 -6.25 -2.13 17.98
C LEU A 194 -7.64 -1.77 17.45
N SER A 195 -8.63 -1.80 18.33
CA SER A 195 -9.95 -1.20 18.07
C SER A 195 -9.85 0.33 18.01
N GLY A 196 -10.83 1.01 17.38
CA GLY A 196 -10.82 2.47 17.27
C GLY A 196 -10.71 3.21 18.60
N ALA A 197 -11.39 2.73 19.66
CA ALA A 197 -11.28 3.30 21.00
C ALA A 197 -9.86 3.11 21.59
N GLN A 198 -9.26 1.94 21.41
CA GLN A 198 -7.90 1.67 21.85
C GLN A 198 -6.86 2.48 21.07
N GLN A 199 -7.08 2.73 19.77
CA GLN A 199 -6.22 3.59 18.96
C GLN A 199 -6.19 5.02 19.53
N ILE A 200 -7.35 5.57 19.89
CA ILE A 200 -7.45 6.92 20.48
C ILE A 200 -6.69 6.97 21.81
N ILE A 201 -6.92 6.02 22.71
CA ILE A 201 -6.25 5.95 24.02
C ILE A 201 -4.72 5.82 23.86
N MET A 202 -4.27 5.00 22.91
CA MET A 202 -2.85 4.85 22.60
C MET A 202 -2.23 6.17 22.12
N VAL A 203 -2.90 6.87 21.20
CA VAL A 203 -2.42 8.17 20.70
C VAL A 203 -2.34 9.19 21.83
N GLU A 204 -3.36 9.29 22.67
CA GLU A 204 -3.34 10.18 23.84
C GLU A 204 -2.19 9.88 24.79
N HIS A 205 -1.86 8.60 25.01
CA HIS A 205 -0.74 8.21 25.84
C HIS A 205 0.61 8.57 25.20
N LEU A 206 0.78 8.35 23.90
CA LEU A 206 2.00 8.70 23.18
C LEU A 206 2.25 10.22 23.17
N LEU A 207 1.19 11.01 23.01
CA LEU A 207 1.28 12.47 22.99
C LEU A 207 1.71 13.09 24.33
N LYS A 208 1.39 12.44 25.46
CA LYS A 208 1.82 12.90 26.80
C LYS A 208 3.34 12.86 26.98
N ASN A 209 4.03 12.00 26.23
CA ASN A 209 5.49 11.82 26.36
C ASN A 209 6.31 12.80 25.51
N ILE A 210 5.66 13.67 24.73
CA ILE A 210 6.31 14.62 23.81
C ILE A 210 6.27 16.06 24.37
N GLN A 211 5.50 16.30 25.44
CA GLN A 211 5.43 17.58 26.13
C GLN A 211 6.47 17.72 27.24
#